data_AF-A0AAE3M1Z5-F1
#
_entry.id   AF-A0AAE3M1Z5-F1
#
_cell.length_a   1.000
_cell.length_b   1.000
_cell.length_c   1.000
_cell.angle_alpha   90.00
_cell.angle_beta   90.00
_cell.angle_gamma   90.00
#
_symmetry.space_group_name_H-M   'P 1'
#
loop_
_entity.id
_entity.type
_entity.pdbx_description
1 polymer ?
#
loop_
_entity_poly.entity_id
_entity_poly.type
_entity_poly.pdbx_seq_one_letter_code
_entity_poly.pdbx_strand_id
1 'polypeptide(L)'
;MKIKYLYIAIALLVSMQATSENTIKEVAMNDTSFSGKLFASYDNTGIPEYYFSDYKCNKGNAKANRGINIRIFWDIWGNFIKVGIPDGSDLTKIDNSKFCDKDYERLHQLLINPHAGIQFYKLDEYTPAESENQYYAVDAISGATVVDASYDCIRGAVKTCYDLYKLVNGNITSFIKSNTQKLMLQNNMDENLIKLTSFIIKEEKVTSSHFNLITSEFKMNNPIAYLSSTIELARLSNYSDKSFNYWLETYFSISTDSIEKTIIYNYLIQNNHKTKSIKNYLISRKI
;
A
#
# COMPACT_ATOMS: atom_id res chain seq x y z
N MET A 1 13.08 28.46 -9.26
CA MET A 1 13.72 27.77 -10.40
C MET A 1 14.72 26.68 -9.98
N LYS A 2 15.60 26.90 -8.99
CA LYS A 2 16.63 25.91 -8.55
C LYS A 2 16.09 24.61 -7.92
N ILE A 3 14.97 24.66 -7.20
CA ILE A 3 14.39 23.50 -6.49
C ILE A 3 13.87 22.42 -7.46
N LYS A 4 13.26 22.81 -8.57
CA LYS A 4 12.72 21.88 -9.59
C LYS A 4 13.84 21.03 -10.22
N TYR A 5 15.00 21.61 -10.47
CA TYR A 5 16.16 20.89 -11.02
C TYR A 5 16.83 19.98 -10.00
N LEU A 6 16.81 20.34 -8.72
CA LEU A 6 17.32 19.49 -7.64
C LEU A 6 16.49 18.20 -7.54
N TYR A 7 15.16 18.30 -7.55
CA TYR A 7 14.27 17.15 -7.53
C TYR A 7 14.43 16.26 -8.78
N ILE A 8 14.56 16.84 -9.96
CA ILE A 8 14.81 16.09 -11.21
C ILE A 8 16.16 15.35 -11.13
N ALA A 9 17.21 16.00 -10.62
CA ALA A 9 18.51 15.38 -10.45
C ALA A 9 18.47 14.22 -9.43
N ILE A 10 17.74 14.38 -8.31
CA ILE A 10 17.52 13.31 -7.32
C ILE A 10 16.78 12.13 -7.96
N ALA A 11 15.69 12.40 -8.70
CA ALA A 11 14.92 11.34 -9.36
C ALA A 11 15.77 10.55 -10.36
N LEU A 12 16.58 11.24 -11.17
CA LEU A 12 17.50 10.60 -12.11
C LEU A 12 18.57 9.76 -11.38
N LEU A 13 19.20 10.30 -10.34
CA LEU A 13 20.23 9.60 -9.54
C LEU A 13 19.69 8.30 -8.92
N VAL A 14 18.48 8.34 -8.39
CA VAL A 14 17.85 7.18 -7.75
C VAL A 14 17.44 6.13 -8.79
N SER A 15 16.94 6.54 -9.97
CA SER A 15 16.55 5.60 -11.05
C SER A 15 17.73 4.89 -11.74
N MET A 16 18.95 5.40 -11.60
CA MET A 16 20.15 4.84 -12.24
C MET A 16 20.76 3.65 -11.47
N GLN A 17 20.21 3.31 -10.30
CA GLN A 17 20.67 2.18 -9.49
C GLN A 17 19.58 1.11 -9.41
N ALA A 18 19.49 0.24 -10.43
CA ALA A 18 18.77 -1.01 -10.31
C ALA A 18 19.37 -2.07 -11.24
N THR A 19 19.91 -3.13 -10.65
CA THR A 19 19.67 -4.55 -10.98
C THR A 19 20.64 -5.41 -10.17
N SER A 20 20.23 -5.87 -9.00
CA SER A 20 20.81 -7.05 -8.36
C SER A 20 19.67 -7.96 -7.91
N GLU A 21 19.90 -9.28 -7.91
CA GLU A 21 18.91 -10.24 -7.45
C GLU A 21 18.53 -9.96 -5.99
N ASN A 22 17.24 -9.73 -5.75
CA ASN A 22 16.73 -9.54 -4.41
C ASN A 22 16.76 -10.85 -3.64
N THR A 23 17.21 -10.80 -2.38
CA THR A 23 17.12 -11.97 -1.50
C THR A 23 15.77 -11.98 -0.81
N ILE A 24 15.03 -13.09 -0.91
CA ILE A 24 13.75 -13.26 -0.23
C ILE A 24 13.96 -14.08 1.04
N LYS A 25 13.46 -13.60 2.18
CA LYS A 25 13.49 -14.34 3.46
C LYS A 25 12.12 -14.36 4.12
N GLU A 26 11.75 -15.50 4.69
CA GLU A 26 10.58 -15.60 5.56
C GLU A 26 10.84 -14.83 6.86
N VAL A 27 9.87 -14.04 7.28
CA VAL A 27 9.91 -13.21 8.49
C VAL A 27 9.09 -13.92 9.55
N ALA A 28 9.74 -14.31 10.65
CA ALA A 28 9.08 -14.99 11.75
C ALA A 28 8.08 -14.03 12.44
N MET A 29 6.80 -14.34 12.31
CA MET A 29 5.71 -13.64 13.00
C MET A 29 5.21 -14.50 14.16
N ASN A 30 5.18 -13.93 15.36
CA ASN A 30 4.57 -14.56 16.53
C ASN A 30 3.08 -14.20 16.69
N ASP A 31 2.51 -13.49 15.72
CA ASP A 31 1.12 -13.05 15.76
C ASP A 31 0.20 -14.16 15.25
N THR A 32 -0.68 -14.64 16.13
CA THR A 32 -1.66 -15.70 15.84
C THR A 32 -2.85 -15.21 15.03
N SER A 33 -3.03 -13.88 14.89
CA SER A 33 -4.12 -13.28 14.12
C SER A 33 -3.87 -13.22 12.61
N PHE A 34 -2.62 -13.36 12.19
CA PHE A 34 -2.24 -13.45 10.77
C PHE A 34 -2.00 -14.91 10.40
N SER A 35 -2.89 -15.50 9.59
CA SER A 35 -2.83 -16.92 9.22
C SER A 35 -1.85 -17.25 8.08
N GLY A 36 -1.14 -16.25 7.56
CA GLY A 36 -0.20 -16.38 6.45
C GLY A 36 1.27 -16.38 6.85
N LYS A 37 2.13 -16.70 5.89
CA LYS A 37 3.58 -16.44 6.01
C LYS A 37 3.89 -15.05 5.47
N LEU A 38 4.74 -14.31 6.15
CA LEU A 38 5.26 -13.03 5.67
C LEU A 38 6.67 -13.22 5.13
N PHE A 39 6.95 -12.63 3.99
CA PHE A 39 8.26 -12.61 3.36
C PHE A 39 8.73 -11.17 3.20
N ALA A 40 10.03 -10.95 3.32
CA ALA A 40 10.68 -9.69 3.01
C ALA A 40 11.61 -9.88 1.81
N SER A 41 11.54 -8.95 0.86
CA SER A 41 12.50 -8.81 -0.24
C SER A 41 13.60 -7.86 0.19
N TYR A 42 14.85 -8.27 0.11
CA TYR A 42 16.02 -7.48 0.51
C TYR A 42 16.83 -7.08 -0.71
N ASP A 43 17.34 -5.85 -0.68
CA ASP A 43 18.36 -5.39 -1.61
C ASP A 43 19.73 -6.04 -1.31
N ASN A 44 20.73 -5.69 -2.12
CA ASN A 44 22.11 -6.16 -1.94
C ASN A 44 22.82 -5.59 -0.70
N THR A 45 22.25 -4.57 -0.05
CA THR A 45 22.78 -3.98 1.19
C THR A 45 22.13 -4.58 2.44
N GLY A 46 21.21 -5.54 2.28
CA GLY A 46 20.53 -6.22 3.37
C GLY A 46 19.37 -5.43 3.96
N ILE A 47 18.86 -4.46 3.21
CA ILE A 47 17.73 -3.60 3.57
C ILE A 47 16.46 -4.17 2.94
N PRO A 48 15.37 -4.37 3.71
CA PRO A 48 14.10 -4.76 3.11
C PRO A 48 13.61 -3.65 2.17
N GLU A 49 13.17 -4.00 0.98
CA GLU A 49 12.55 -3.09 0.01
C GLU A 49 11.02 -3.12 0.12
N TYR A 50 10.46 -4.30 0.34
CA TYR A 50 9.03 -4.50 0.53
C TYR A 50 8.78 -5.85 1.22
N TYR A 51 7.58 -6.00 1.74
CA TYR A 51 7.07 -7.24 2.30
C TYR A 51 5.96 -7.80 1.43
N PHE A 52 5.80 -9.11 1.44
CA PHE A 52 4.66 -9.74 0.78
C PHE A 52 4.20 -11.01 1.48
N SER A 53 2.96 -11.38 1.22
CA SER A 53 2.36 -12.63 1.71
C SER A 53 1.45 -13.23 0.66
N ASP A 54 1.48 -14.55 0.55
CA ASP A 54 0.54 -15.31 -0.26
C ASP A 54 -0.66 -15.70 0.60
N TYR A 55 -1.85 -15.26 0.19
CA TYR A 55 -3.09 -15.48 0.90
C TYR A 55 -4.10 -16.20 0.01
N LYS A 56 -4.79 -17.20 0.59
CA LYS A 56 -5.88 -17.90 -0.09
C LYS A 56 -7.21 -17.23 0.22
N CYS A 57 -7.71 -16.45 -0.73
CA CYS A 57 -9.01 -15.82 -0.63
C CYS A 57 -10.13 -16.84 -0.86
N ASN A 58 -10.96 -17.06 0.16
CA ASN A 58 -12.13 -17.94 0.07
C ASN A 58 -13.31 -17.17 -0.57
N LYS A 59 -14.03 -17.82 -1.50
CA LYS A 59 -15.12 -17.20 -2.25
C LYS A 59 -16.37 -16.98 -1.39
N GLY A 60 -17.08 -15.87 -1.65
CA GLY A 60 -18.42 -15.64 -1.13
C GLY A 60 -19.44 -16.60 -1.77
N ASN A 61 -19.95 -17.55 -0.98
CA ASN A 61 -21.17 -18.36 -1.18
C ASN A 61 -21.57 -18.73 -2.63
N ALA A 62 -20.93 -19.75 -3.21
CA ALA A 62 -21.57 -20.67 -4.16
C ALA A 62 -20.63 -21.84 -4.51
N LYS A 63 -21.21 -22.95 -4.97
CA LYS A 63 -20.66 -24.31 -5.21
C LYS A 63 -19.33 -24.45 -5.99
N ALA A 64 -18.61 -23.38 -6.32
CA ALA A 64 -17.29 -23.42 -6.95
C ALA A 64 -16.16 -23.37 -5.89
N ASN A 65 -15.82 -24.54 -5.35
CA ASN A 65 -14.94 -24.76 -4.20
C ASN A 65 -13.43 -24.58 -4.50
N ARG A 66 -13.02 -23.46 -5.11
CA ARG A 66 -11.59 -23.14 -5.33
C ARG A 66 -11.33 -21.68 -4.99
N GLY A 67 -10.81 -21.44 -3.78
CA GLY A 67 -10.26 -20.14 -3.39
C GLY A 67 -9.10 -19.72 -4.30
N ILE A 68 -8.85 -18.42 -4.36
CA ILE A 68 -7.81 -17.84 -5.23
C ILE A 68 -6.61 -17.49 -4.37
N ASN A 69 -5.43 -17.92 -4.80
CA ASN A 69 -4.18 -17.50 -4.18
C ASN A 69 -3.86 -16.10 -4.70
N ILE A 70 -3.89 -15.11 -3.83
CA ILE A 70 -3.47 -13.74 -4.14
C ILE A 70 -2.16 -13.45 -3.41
N ARG A 71 -1.37 -12.52 -3.94
CA ARG A 71 -0.19 -11.99 -3.25
C ARG A 71 -0.44 -10.56 -2.84
N ILE A 72 -0.23 -10.26 -1.57
CA ILE A 72 -0.39 -8.92 -1.02
C ILE A 72 1.00 -8.35 -0.75
N PHE A 73 1.20 -7.07 -1.07
CA PHE A 73 2.47 -6.36 -0.92
C PHE A 73 2.31 -5.16 0.02
N TRP A 74 3.31 -4.94 0.87
CA TRP A 74 3.43 -3.80 1.77
C TRP A 74 4.79 -3.14 1.61
N ASP A 75 4.86 -1.83 1.85
CA ASP A 75 6.13 -1.12 1.95
C ASP A 75 6.82 -1.43 3.29
N ILE A 76 8.02 -0.87 3.47
CA ILE A 76 8.82 -1.07 4.68
C ILE A 76 8.18 -0.47 5.95
N TRP A 77 7.16 0.37 5.81
CA TRP A 77 6.41 1.00 6.89
C TRP A 77 5.09 0.28 7.19
N GLY A 78 4.77 -0.77 6.42
CA GLY A 78 3.54 -1.54 6.56
C GLY A 78 2.34 -0.91 5.85
N ASN A 79 2.56 0.07 4.96
CA ASN A 79 1.51 0.59 4.10
C ASN A 79 1.26 -0.37 2.94
N PHE A 80 0.00 -0.55 2.58
CA PHE A 80 -0.40 -1.35 1.44
C PHE A 80 0.19 -0.81 0.12
N ILE A 81 0.78 -1.70 -0.68
CA ILE A 81 1.25 -1.42 -2.03
C ILE A 81 0.24 -1.91 -3.05
N LYS A 82 0.01 -3.22 -3.14
CA LYS A 82 -0.90 -3.83 -4.14
C LYS A 82 -1.34 -5.23 -3.76
N VAL A 83 -2.40 -5.68 -4.42
CA VAL A 83 -2.74 -7.11 -4.56
C VAL A 83 -2.35 -7.56 -5.97
N GLY A 84 -1.55 -8.61 -6.05
CA GLY A 84 -1.27 -9.33 -7.28
C GLY A 84 -2.17 -10.56 -7.39
N ILE A 85 -2.75 -10.74 -8.57
CA ILE A 85 -3.67 -11.84 -8.89
C ILE A 85 -3.01 -12.72 -9.95
N PRO A 86 -2.98 -14.05 -9.76
CA PRO A 86 -2.43 -14.96 -10.76
C PRO A 86 -3.16 -14.87 -12.09
N ASP A 87 -2.42 -15.08 -13.16
CA ASP A 87 -2.99 -15.16 -14.49
C ASP A 87 -4.13 -16.18 -14.60
N GLY A 88 -5.22 -15.78 -15.27
CA GLY A 88 -6.41 -16.62 -15.47
C GLY A 88 -7.32 -16.77 -14.25
N SER A 89 -7.06 -16.04 -13.16
CA SER A 89 -7.90 -16.00 -11.96
C SER A 89 -8.57 -14.65 -11.77
N ASP A 90 -9.81 -14.65 -11.27
CA ASP A 90 -10.58 -13.43 -10.99
C ASP A 90 -11.31 -13.55 -9.65
N LEU A 91 -11.29 -12.50 -8.85
CA LEU A 91 -12.16 -12.41 -7.67
C LEU A 91 -13.61 -12.45 -8.13
N THR A 92 -14.48 -13.05 -7.31
CA THR A 92 -15.90 -13.20 -7.64
C THR A 92 -16.77 -12.63 -6.55
N LYS A 93 -17.90 -12.04 -6.97
CA LYS A 93 -18.99 -11.61 -6.09
C LYS A 93 -19.82 -12.82 -5.63
N ILE A 94 -20.76 -12.60 -4.72
CA ILE A 94 -21.65 -13.61 -4.15
C ILE A 94 -22.52 -14.30 -5.22
N ASP A 95 -22.84 -13.59 -6.31
CA ASP A 95 -23.56 -14.14 -7.46
C ASP A 95 -22.66 -14.93 -8.45
N ASN A 96 -21.37 -15.12 -8.11
CA ASN A 96 -20.31 -15.67 -8.95
C ASN A 96 -19.91 -14.82 -10.17
N SER A 97 -20.42 -13.60 -10.31
CA SER A 97 -19.89 -12.68 -11.31
C SER A 97 -18.44 -12.31 -10.98
N LYS A 98 -17.61 -12.20 -12.02
CA LYS A 98 -16.22 -11.79 -11.88
C LYS A 98 -16.13 -10.31 -11.54
N PHE A 99 -15.10 -9.92 -10.80
CA PHE A 99 -14.74 -8.52 -10.63
C PHE A 99 -14.39 -7.92 -11.99
N CYS A 100 -14.96 -6.76 -12.29
CA CYS A 100 -14.52 -5.94 -13.42
C CYS A 100 -13.38 -4.99 -13.00
N ASP A 101 -12.76 -4.30 -13.95
CA ASP A 101 -11.67 -3.35 -13.67
C ASP A 101 -12.07 -2.28 -12.64
N LYS A 102 -13.30 -1.78 -12.70
CA LYS A 102 -13.83 -0.81 -11.72
C LYS A 102 -13.96 -1.41 -10.32
N ASP A 103 -14.29 -2.69 -10.21
CA ASP A 103 -14.33 -3.38 -8.92
C ASP A 103 -12.91 -3.45 -8.35
N TYR A 104 -11.91 -3.78 -9.17
CA TYR A 104 -10.50 -3.79 -8.74
C TYR A 104 -9.98 -2.41 -8.35
N GLU A 105 -10.32 -1.35 -9.09
CA GLU A 105 -9.99 0.03 -8.72
C GLU A 105 -10.60 0.41 -7.37
N ARG A 106 -11.86 0.04 -7.13
CA ARG A 106 -12.55 0.31 -5.86
C ARG A 106 -11.94 -0.49 -4.72
N LEU A 107 -11.65 -1.78 -4.93
CA LEU A 107 -10.94 -2.60 -3.95
C LEU A 107 -9.59 -1.98 -3.60
N HIS A 108 -8.82 -1.55 -4.60
CA HIS A 108 -7.52 -0.94 -4.35
C HIS A 108 -7.65 0.36 -3.56
N GLN A 109 -8.60 1.23 -3.92
CA GLN A 109 -8.88 2.46 -3.18
C GLN A 109 -9.31 2.20 -1.73
N LEU A 110 -10.09 1.15 -1.50
CA LEU A 110 -10.44 0.70 -0.16
C LEU A 110 -9.20 0.27 0.63
N LEU A 111 -8.36 -0.60 0.04
CA LEU A 111 -7.22 -1.20 0.73
C LEU A 111 -6.10 -0.18 1.01
N ILE A 112 -5.89 0.82 0.15
CA ILE A 112 -4.92 1.89 0.42
C ILE A 112 -5.40 2.83 1.53
N ASN A 113 -6.68 2.87 1.89
CA ASN A 113 -7.20 3.83 2.88
C ASN A 113 -7.27 3.19 4.28
N PRO A 114 -6.29 3.41 5.19
CA PRO A 114 -6.33 2.82 6.53
C PRO A 114 -7.45 3.38 7.42
N HIS A 115 -8.18 4.40 6.96
CA HIS A 115 -9.30 5.01 7.65
C HIS A 115 -10.65 4.75 6.97
N ALA A 116 -10.74 3.73 6.11
CA ALA A 116 -11.99 3.41 5.41
C ALA A 116 -13.13 3.09 6.39
N GLY A 117 -14.35 3.47 6.05
CA GLY A 117 -15.52 3.28 6.91
C GLY A 117 -15.82 1.83 7.23
N ILE A 118 -15.36 0.90 6.38
CA ILE A 118 -15.50 -0.55 6.57
C ILE A 118 -14.90 -1.04 7.90
N GLN A 119 -13.89 -0.33 8.45
CA GLN A 119 -13.19 -0.71 9.67
C GLN A 119 -14.13 -0.75 10.91
N PHE A 120 -15.22 0.02 10.88
CA PHE A 120 -16.16 0.12 12.00
C PHE A 120 -17.19 -1.01 12.02
N TYR A 121 -17.25 -1.82 10.96
CA TYR A 121 -18.15 -2.96 10.88
C TYR A 121 -17.54 -4.20 11.55
N LYS A 122 -18.38 -5.03 12.17
CA LYS A 122 -18.02 -6.32 12.76
C LYS A 122 -18.59 -7.44 11.91
N LEU A 123 -17.95 -7.74 10.79
CA LEU A 123 -18.42 -8.72 9.81
C LEU A 123 -17.69 -10.07 9.93
N ASP A 124 -16.92 -10.28 10.99
CA ASP A 124 -16.12 -11.48 11.20
C ASP A 124 -16.98 -12.75 11.22
N GLU A 125 -18.10 -12.70 11.92
CA GLU A 125 -19.01 -13.83 12.14
C GLU A 125 -20.12 -13.92 11.08
N TYR A 126 -20.19 -12.96 10.17
CA TYR A 126 -21.27 -12.88 9.18
C TYR A 126 -20.93 -13.68 7.94
N THR A 127 -21.94 -14.38 7.43
CA THR A 127 -21.90 -14.93 6.08
C THR A 127 -21.74 -13.80 5.05
N PRO A 128 -21.30 -14.11 3.82
CA PRO A 128 -21.25 -13.13 2.74
C PRO A 128 -22.57 -12.37 2.54
N ALA A 129 -23.72 -13.06 2.60
CA ALA A 129 -25.03 -12.45 2.43
C ALA A 129 -25.43 -11.56 3.61
N GLU A 130 -25.16 -11.99 4.85
CA GLU A 130 -25.41 -11.17 6.05
C GLU A 130 -24.52 -9.93 6.06
N SER A 131 -23.28 -10.04 5.57
CA SER A 131 -22.35 -8.91 5.44
C SER A 131 -22.88 -7.84 4.50
N GLU A 132 -23.42 -8.23 3.33
CA GLU A 132 -24.08 -7.29 2.40
C GLU A 132 -25.26 -6.60 3.07
N ASN A 133 -26.12 -7.37 3.71
CA ASN A 133 -27.30 -6.83 4.38
C ASN A 133 -26.89 -5.85 5.48
N GLN A 134 -25.93 -6.20 6.34
CA GLN A 134 -25.48 -5.29 7.39
C GLN A 134 -24.90 -4.00 6.83
N TYR A 135 -24.03 -4.11 5.82
CA TYR A 135 -23.31 -2.95 5.29
C TYR A 135 -24.23 -1.97 4.56
N TYR A 136 -25.22 -2.48 3.82
CA TYR A 136 -26.15 -1.65 3.06
C TYR A 136 -27.46 -1.31 3.83
N ALA A 137 -27.84 -2.06 4.86
CA ALA A 137 -29.04 -1.77 5.66
C ALA A 137 -28.81 -0.64 6.67
N VAL A 138 -27.60 -0.48 7.20
CA VAL A 138 -27.26 0.61 8.14
C VAL A 138 -27.44 2.00 7.48
N ASP A 139 -27.29 2.10 6.15
CA ASP A 139 -27.43 3.35 5.40
C ASP A 139 -28.87 3.58 4.85
N ALA A 140 -29.77 2.61 5.00
CA ALA A 140 -31.18 2.73 4.58
C ALA A 140 -32.06 3.45 5.62
N ILE A 141 -31.57 3.67 6.85
CA ILE A 141 -32.32 4.25 7.97
C ILE A 141 -32.03 5.75 8.15
N SER A 142 -30.93 6.28 7.60
CA SER A 142 -30.67 7.74 7.57
C SER A 142 -31.23 8.35 6.29
N GLY A 143 -32.40 8.98 6.42
CA GLY A 143 -33.19 9.50 5.31
C GLY A 143 -32.46 10.44 4.35
N ALA A 144 -32.90 10.36 3.09
CA ALA A 144 -32.79 11.34 2.02
C ALA A 144 -31.40 11.94 1.78
N THR A 145 -30.73 11.37 0.76
CA THR A 145 -29.62 11.90 -0.06
C THR A 145 -28.31 11.13 0.13
N VAL A 146 -28.24 9.92 -0.43
CA VAL A 146 -26.96 9.29 -0.74
C VAL A 146 -27.01 8.73 -2.15
N VAL A 147 -26.66 9.60 -3.09
CA VAL A 147 -26.48 9.30 -4.51
C VAL A 147 -25.22 8.45 -4.63
N ASP A 148 -25.33 7.12 -4.75
CA ASP A 148 -24.37 6.16 -5.35
C ASP A 148 -22.85 6.27 -5.01
N ALA A 149 -22.45 7.11 -4.05
CA ALA A 149 -21.09 7.63 -3.88
C ALA A 149 -20.52 7.53 -2.45
N SER A 150 -21.24 6.92 -1.49
CA SER A 150 -20.79 6.84 -0.08
C SER A 150 -20.11 5.52 0.32
N TYR A 151 -20.28 4.45 -0.45
CA TYR A 151 -19.82 3.12 -0.01
C TYR A 151 -18.37 2.87 -0.40
N ASP A 152 -17.50 2.57 0.56
CA ASP A 152 -16.11 2.21 0.24
C ASP A 152 -16.00 0.79 -0.38
N CYS A 153 -17.04 -0.04 -0.27
CA CYS A 153 -17.05 -1.45 -0.70
C CYS A 153 -17.68 -1.70 -2.07
N ILE A 154 -17.38 -2.89 -2.62
CA ILE A 154 -17.99 -3.43 -3.85
C ILE A 154 -19.23 -4.21 -3.47
N ARG A 155 -20.37 -3.82 -4.05
CA ARG A 155 -21.65 -4.52 -3.87
C ARG A 155 -21.53 -5.96 -4.36
N GLY A 156 -22.04 -6.89 -3.57
CA GLY A 156 -21.92 -8.33 -3.80
C GLY A 156 -20.57 -8.91 -3.38
N ALA A 157 -19.66 -8.14 -2.76
CA ALA A 157 -18.38 -8.62 -2.27
C ALA A 157 -17.93 -7.96 -0.96
N VAL A 158 -18.86 -7.46 -0.14
CA VAL A 158 -18.56 -6.77 1.14
C VAL A 158 -17.69 -7.63 2.06
N LYS A 159 -18.01 -8.92 2.23
CA LYS A 159 -17.23 -9.81 3.09
C LYS A 159 -15.78 -9.97 2.60
N THR A 160 -15.58 -10.15 1.29
CA THR A 160 -14.24 -10.21 0.70
C THR A 160 -13.48 -8.89 0.88
N CYS A 161 -14.14 -7.76 0.66
CA CYS A 161 -13.55 -6.43 0.91
C CYS A 161 -13.12 -6.28 2.37
N TYR A 162 -13.95 -6.70 3.31
CA TYR A 162 -13.69 -6.68 4.75
C TYR A 162 -12.51 -7.55 5.18
N ASP A 163 -12.49 -8.80 4.73
CA ASP A 163 -11.43 -9.74 5.10
C ASP A 163 -10.08 -9.26 4.55
N LEU A 164 -10.04 -8.76 3.31
CA LEU A 164 -8.83 -8.19 2.73
C LEU A 164 -8.41 -6.88 3.41
N TYR A 165 -9.38 -6.02 3.78
CA TYR A 165 -9.09 -4.80 4.50
C TYR A 165 -8.43 -5.08 5.85
N LYS A 166 -9.00 -5.98 6.66
CA LYS A 166 -8.42 -6.37 7.95
C LYS A 166 -7.06 -7.04 7.80
N LEU A 167 -6.89 -7.85 6.76
CA LEU A 167 -5.62 -8.49 6.46
C LEU A 167 -4.53 -7.46 6.12
N VAL A 168 -4.88 -6.42 5.37
CA VAL A 168 -3.94 -5.40 4.89
C VAL A 168 -3.64 -4.33 5.93
N ASN A 169 -4.65 -3.84 6.64
CA ASN A 169 -4.58 -2.70 7.56
C ASN A 169 -4.66 -3.11 9.05
N GLY A 170 -4.56 -4.42 9.35
CA GLY A 170 -4.58 -4.95 10.71
C GLY A 170 -3.21 -4.92 11.38
N ASN A 171 -2.99 -5.88 12.29
CA ASN A 171 -1.76 -5.97 13.09
C ASN A 171 -0.47 -6.12 12.26
N ILE A 172 -0.58 -6.58 11.01
CA ILE A 172 0.55 -6.73 10.09
C ILE A 172 1.32 -5.43 9.89
N THR A 173 0.63 -4.29 9.84
CA THR A 173 1.25 -2.97 9.63
C THR A 173 2.20 -2.62 10.77
N SER A 174 1.73 -2.78 12.02
CA SER A 174 2.54 -2.57 13.21
C SER A 174 3.73 -3.52 13.27
N PHE A 175 3.51 -4.80 12.92
CA PHE A 175 4.58 -5.79 12.87
C PHE A 175 5.67 -5.41 11.86
N ILE A 176 5.29 -5.09 10.62
CA ILE A 176 6.22 -4.68 9.56
C ILE A 176 7.03 -3.47 10.02
N LYS A 177 6.37 -2.43 10.54
CA LYS A 177 7.03 -1.22 11.03
C LYS A 177 8.07 -1.53 12.12
N SER A 178 7.70 -2.34 13.12
CA SER A 178 8.62 -2.74 14.19
C SER A 178 9.77 -3.62 13.69
N ASN A 179 9.51 -4.55 12.77
CA ASN A 179 10.53 -5.42 12.20
C ASN A 179 11.54 -4.63 11.36
N THR A 180 11.05 -3.75 10.48
CA THR A 180 11.87 -2.82 9.70
C THR A 180 12.73 -1.98 10.63
N GLN A 181 12.16 -1.34 11.64
CA GLN A 181 12.90 -0.55 12.63
C GLN A 181 14.05 -1.36 13.27
N LYS A 182 13.75 -2.58 13.73
CA LYS A 182 14.75 -3.44 14.36
C LYS A 182 15.89 -3.77 13.40
N LEU A 183 15.57 -4.20 12.18
CA LEU A 183 16.55 -4.50 11.14
C LEU A 183 17.42 -3.27 10.84
N MET A 184 16.79 -2.10 10.80
CA MET A 184 17.50 -0.89 10.45
C MET A 184 18.55 -0.48 11.49
N LEU A 185 18.22 -0.66 12.78
CA LEU A 185 19.14 -0.36 13.88
C LEU A 185 20.27 -1.39 14.02
N GLN A 186 20.12 -2.60 13.47
CA GLN A 186 21.05 -3.72 13.67
C GLN A 186 22.12 -3.86 12.57
N ASN A 187 21.85 -3.41 11.35
CA ASN A 187 22.64 -3.79 10.17
C ASN A 187 23.74 -2.79 9.73
N ASN A 188 24.15 -1.82 10.57
CA ASN A 188 25.11 -0.77 10.17
C ASN A 188 24.77 -0.14 8.80
N MET A 189 23.48 0.13 8.59
CA MET A 189 22.98 0.65 7.31
C MET A 189 23.54 2.04 6.99
N ASP A 190 23.18 2.53 5.79
CA ASP A 190 23.30 3.92 5.40
C ASP A 190 22.85 4.85 6.55
N GLU A 191 23.80 5.66 7.05
CA GLU A 191 23.60 6.56 8.18
C GLU A 191 22.43 7.53 7.93
N ASN A 192 22.23 7.92 6.67
CA ASN A 192 21.10 8.73 6.27
C ASN A 192 19.80 7.93 6.45
N LEU A 193 19.72 6.68 6.01
CA LEU A 193 18.48 5.91 6.18
C LEU A 193 18.15 5.68 7.66
N ILE A 194 19.17 5.46 8.50
CA ILE A 194 18.98 5.34 9.95
C ILE A 194 18.44 6.63 10.57
N LYS A 195 18.98 7.81 10.18
CA LYS A 195 18.51 9.11 10.67
C LYS A 195 17.05 9.36 10.26
N LEU A 196 16.72 9.11 9.00
CA LEU A 196 15.38 9.26 8.44
C LEU A 196 14.38 8.37 9.17
N THR A 197 14.71 7.10 9.33
CA THR A 197 13.89 6.13 10.04
C THR A 197 13.72 6.47 11.51
N SER A 198 14.81 6.83 12.19
CA SER A 198 14.76 7.24 13.60
C SER A 198 13.84 8.44 13.80
N PHE A 199 13.83 9.37 12.85
CA PHE A 199 12.94 10.52 12.89
C PHE A 199 11.47 10.13 12.68
N ILE A 200 11.17 9.28 11.68
CA ILE A 200 9.82 8.73 11.44
C ILE A 200 9.29 7.97 12.67
N ILE A 201 10.17 7.26 13.39
CA ILE A 201 9.81 6.47 14.58
C ILE A 201 9.56 7.36 15.80
N LYS A 202 10.41 8.37 16.02
CA LYS A 202 10.36 9.20 17.23
C LYS A 202 9.28 10.28 17.17
N GLU A 203 8.98 10.79 15.98
CA GLU A 203 8.11 11.93 15.80
C GLU A 203 6.72 11.48 15.34
N GLU A 204 5.70 11.62 16.20
CA GLU A 204 4.30 11.43 15.81
C GLU A 204 3.80 12.54 14.87
N LYS A 205 4.48 13.70 14.85
CA LYS A 205 4.18 14.82 13.95
C LYS A 205 5.46 15.44 13.41
N VAL A 206 5.60 15.37 12.10
CA VAL A 206 6.71 15.99 11.37
C VAL A 206 6.26 17.37 10.88
N THR A 207 7.11 18.39 10.88
CA THR A 207 6.77 19.67 10.22
C THR A 207 7.36 19.75 8.82
N SER A 208 6.82 20.62 7.97
CA SER A 208 7.34 20.84 6.61
C SER A 208 8.81 21.26 6.59
N SER A 209 9.29 21.96 7.62
CA SER A 209 10.71 22.32 7.74
C SER A 209 11.59 21.09 7.99
N HIS A 210 11.14 20.16 8.84
CA HIS A 210 11.83 18.89 9.05
C HIS A 210 11.89 18.06 7.76
N PHE A 211 10.78 17.98 7.03
CA PHE A 211 10.73 17.29 5.74
C PHE A 211 11.75 17.84 4.73
N ASN A 212 11.81 19.17 4.56
CA ASN A 212 12.73 19.81 3.61
C ASN A 212 14.19 19.59 4.01
N LEU A 213 14.50 19.70 5.31
CA LEU A 213 15.85 19.44 5.82
C LEU A 213 16.28 18.00 5.50
N ILE A 214 15.44 17.04 5.90
CA ILE A 214 15.71 15.61 5.74
C ILE A 214 15.75 15.20 4.26
N THR A 215 14.93 15.76 3.38
CA THR A 215 14.99 15.38 1.96
C THR A 215 16.18 16.00 1.22
N SER A 216 16.72 17.12 1.71
CA SER A 216 17.86 17.81 1.08
C SER A 216 19.22 17.21 1.41
N GLU A 217 19.36 16.55 2.56
CA GLU A 217 20.64 16.05 3.06
C GLU A 217 20.95 14.59 2.65
N PHE A 218 19.96 13.85 2.12
CA PHE A 218 20.02 12.39 2.06
C PHE A 218 20.19 11.92 0.61
N LYS A 219 21.29 11.23 0.32
CA LYS A 219 21.53 10.44 -0.91
C LYS A 219 21.57 8.97 -0.51
N MET A 220 20.93 8.08 -1.26
CA MET A 220 20.82 6.67 -0.85
C MET A 220 21.00 5.69 -1.99
N ASN A 221 21.54 4.52 -1.63
CA ASN A 221 21.78 3.37 -2.51
C ASN A 221 20.56 2.40 -2.60
N ASN A 222 19.49 2.66 -1.86
CA ASN A 222 18.23 1.89 -1.90
C ASN A 222 17.05 2.80 -2.30
N PRO A 223 16.67 2.80 -3.59
CA PRO A 223 15.56 3.59 -4.12
C PRO A 223 14.21 3.37 -3.45
N ILE A 224 13.81 2.11 -3.23
CA ILE A 224 12.48 1.76 -2.74
C ILE A 224 12.32 2.16 -1.26
N ALA A 225 13.33 1.86 -0.43
CA ALA A 225 13.32 2.24 0.98
C ALA A 225 13.34 3.77 1.14
N TYR A 226 14.13 4.48 0.33
CA TYR A 226 14.15 5.94 0.33
C TYR A 226 12.80 6.54 -0.09
N LEU A 227 12.23 6.07 -1.20
CA LEU A 227 10.94 6.51 -1.70
C LEU A 227 9.83 6.30 -0.67
N SER A 228 9.76 5.09 -0.10
CA SER A 228 8.77 4.74 0.92
C SER A 228 8.90 5.63 2.16
N SER A 229 10.12 5.86 2.65
CA SER A 229 10.41 6.71 3.81
C SER A 229 10.11 8.18 3.57
N THR A 230 10.41 8.68 2.37
CA THR A 230 10.10 10.06 1.98
C THR A 230 8.58 10.27 1.91
N ILE A 231 7.86 9.32 1.32
CA ILE A 231 6.39 9.38 1.27
C ILE A 231 5.78 9.29 2.68
N GLU A 232 6.31 8.43 3.54
CA GLU A 232 5.83 8.30 4.92
C GLU A 232 6.05 9.59 5.73
N LEU A 233 7.21 10.25 5.58
CA LEU A 233 7.41 11.57 6.17
C LEU A 233 6.41 12.61 5.65
N ALA A 234 6.13 12.61 4.34
CA ALA A 234 5.18 13.55 3.76
C ALA A 234 3.77 13.34 4.34
N ARG A 235 3.36 12.08 4.58
CA ARG A 235 2.11 11.76 5.29
C ARG A 235 2.12 12.29 6.72
N LEU A 236 3.15 11.97 7.51
CA LEU A 236 3.26 12.39 8.92
C LEU A 236 3.33 13.91 9.11
N SER A 237 3.76 14.64 8.08
CA SER A 237 3.82 16.10 8.09
C SER A 237 2.62 16.80 7.47
N ASN A 238 1.65 16.04 6.95
CA ASN A 238 0.60 16.57 6.08
C ASN A 238 1.19 17.50 4.99
N TYR A 239 2.38 17.14 4.50
CA TYR A 239 3.11 17.96 3.55
C TYR A 239 2.52 17.79 2.16
N SER A 240 1.94 18.88 1.65
CA SER A 240 1.34 18.94 0.32
C SER A 240 1.97 20.10 -0.46
N ASP A 241 3.22 19.94 -0.86
CA ASP A 241 3.89 20.88 -1.75
C ASP A 241 3.75 20.47 -3.23
N LYS A 242 3.43 21.44 -4.10
CA LYS A 242 3.30 21.20 -5.54
C LYS A 242 4.58 20.67 -6.17
N SER A 243 5.75 21.06 -5.67
CA SER A 243 7.05 20.62 -6.17
C SER A 243 7.32 19.17 -5.80
N PHE A 244 6.86 18.73 -4.62
CA PHE A 244 6.96 17.33 -4.21
C PHE A 244 6.07 16.41 -5.04
N ASN A 245 4.82 16.81 -5.29
CA ASN A 245 3.96 16.08 -6.22
C ASN A 245 4.55 16.03 -7.63
N TYR A 246 5.12 17.13 -8.12
CA TYR A 246 5.81 17.16 -9.41
C TYR A 246 7.04 16.24 -9.43
N TRP A 247 7.81 16.18 -8.34
CA TRP A 247 8.92 15.24 -8.20
C TRP A 247 8.43 13.79 -8.30
N LEU A 248 7.38 13.44 -7.56
CA LEU A 248 6.77 12.11 -7.60
C LEU A 248 6.26 11.76 -9.00
N GLU A 249 5.60 12.68 -9.70
CA GLU A 249 5.13 12.47 -11.08
C GLU A 249 6.30 12.25 -12.06
N THR A 250 7.38 13.02 -11.89
CA THR A 250 8.60 12.88 -12.69
C THR A 250 9.22 11.52 -12.43
N TYR A 251 9.39 11.15 -11.16
CA TYR A 251 9.93 9.86 -10.74
C TYR A 251 9.09 8.71 -11.27
N PHE A 252 7.77 8.78 -11.13
CA PHE A 252 6.82 7.80 -11.66
C PHE A 252 6.98 7.59 -13.17
N SER A 253 7.25 8.66 -13.90
CA SER A 253 7.41 8.61 -15.37
C SER A 253 8.72 7.95 -15.80
N ILE A 254 9.79 8.10 -15.02
CA ILE A 254 11.12 7.57 -15.36
C ILE A 254 11.42 6.20 -14.73
N SER A 255 10.79 5.87 -13.61
CA SER A 255 10.98 4.57 -12.94
C SER A 255 10.59 3.43 -13.89
N THR A 256 11.31 2.32 -13.83
CA THR A 256 10.96 1.07 -14.50
C THR A 256 10.40 0.03 -13.54
N ASP A 257 10.54 0.27 -12.23
CA ASP A 257 10.14 -0.66 -11.18
C ASP A 257 8.64 -0.56 -10.88
N SER A 258 7.97 -1.72 -10.82
CA SER A 258 6.52 -1.76 -10.61
C SER A 258 6.11 -1.43 -9.16
N ILE A 259 6.97 -1.70 -8.19
CA ILE A 259 6.75 -1.42 -6.77
C ILE A 259 6.86 0.09 -6.55
N GLU A 260 7.93 0.72 -7.05
CA GLU A 260 8.10 2.18 -6.96
C GLU A 260 6.92 2.94 -7.56
N LYS A 261 6.51 2.57 -8.78
CA LYS A 261 5.37 3.19 -9.45
C LYS A 261 4.10 3.07 -8.64
N THR A 262 3.84 1.89 -8.07
CA THR A 262 2.63 1.69 -7.28
C THR A 262 2.66 2.44 -5.96
N ILE A 263 3.80 2.51 -5.28
CA ILE A 263 3.96 3.32 -4.05
C ILE A 263 3.63 4.79 -4.34
N ILE A 264 4.17 5.34 -5.43
CA ILE A 264 3.90 6.73 -5.85
C ILE A 264 2.44 6.92 -6.21
N TYR A 265 1.88 6.00 -7.00
CA TYR A 265 0.47 6.03 -7.38
C TYR A 265 -0.44 6.06 -6.16
N ASN A 266 -0.19 5.21 -5.16
CA ASN A 266 -1.00 5.14 -3.95
C ASN A 266 -0.99 6.47 -3.20
N TYR A 267 0.19 7.07 -2.99
CA TYR A 267 0.30 8.36 -2.32
C TYR A 267 -0.43 9.48 -3.09
N LEU A 268 -0.25 9.56 -4.40
CA LEU A 268 -0.86 10.60 -5.22
C LEU A 268 -2.40 10.49 -5.25
N ILE A 269 -2.95 9.28 -5.29
CA ILE A 269 -4.39 9.07 -5.22
C ILE A 269 -4.98 9.48 -3.87
N GLN A 270 -4.34 9.07 -2.76
CA GLN A 270 -4.80 9.43 -1.41
C GLN A 270 -4.87 10.95 -1.21
N ASN A 271 -3.96 11.69 -1.86
CA ASN A 271 -3.90 13.15 -1.79
C ASN A 271 -4.69 13.85 -2.92
N ASN A 272 -5.58 13.13 -3.62
CA ASN A 272 -6.39 13.66 -4.72
C ASN A 272 -5.58 14.32 -5.86
N HIS A 273 -4.32 13.92 -6.04
CA HIS A 273 -3.45 14.38 -7.11
C HIS A 273 -3.46 13.37 -8.27
N LYS A 274 -4.29 13.64 -9.30
CA LYS A 274 -4.44 12.75 -10.46
C LYS A 274 -4.07 13.43 -11.77
N THR A 275 -2.92 13.07 -12.34
CA THR A 275 -2.54 13.42 -13.72
C THR A 275 -3.03 12.38 -14.72
N LYS A 276 -2.87 12.66 -16.03
CA LYS A 276 -3.28 11.73 -17.10
C LYS A 276 -2.52 10.41 -17.04
N SER A 277 -1.22 10.42 -16.69
CA SER A 277 -0.40 9.21 -16.54
C SER A 277 -0.87 8.36 -15.36
N ILE A 278 -1.19 8.98 -14.22
CA ILE A 278 -1.73 8.31 -13.04
C ILE A 278 -3.13 7.74 -13.33
N LYS A 279 -4.02 8.49 -13.99
CA LYS A 279 -5.37 7.99 -14.34
C LYS A 279 -5.37 6.75 -15.21
N ASN A 280 -4.34 6.56 -16.03
CA ASN A 280 -4.22 5.41 -16.94
C ASN A 280 -3.31 4.31 -16.39
N TYR A 281 -2.81 4.44 -15.17
CA TYR A 281 -1.93 3.43 -14.58
C TYR A 281 -2.72 2.20 -14.16
N LEU A 282 -2.38 1.05 -14.77
CA LEU A 282 -2.94 -0.25 -14.42
C LEU A 282 -2.19 -0.78 -13.20
N ILE A 283 -2.86 -0.70 -12.04
CA ILE A 283 -2.36 -1.06 -10.72
C ILE A 283 -2.03 -2.56 -10.63
N SER A 284 -2.79 -3.39 -11.33
CA SER A 284 -2.58 -4.82 -11.45
C SER A 284 -1.90 -5.14 -12.78
N ARG A 285 -0.60 -5.44 -12.72
CA ARG A 285 -0.06 -6.43 -13.64
C ARG A 285 -0.36 -7.80 -13.06
N LYS A 286 -0.92 -8.67 -13.90
CA LYS A 286 -0.90 -10.11 -13.68
C LYS A 286 0.51 -10.50 -13.25
N ILE A 287 0.62 -11.24 -12.14
CA ILE A 287 1.91 -11.73 -11.64
C ILE A 287 2.46 -12.74 -12.65
#